data_AF-A0A818NIE6-F1
#
_entry.id   AF-A0A818NIE6-F1
#
_cell.length_a   1.000
_cell.length_b   1.000
_cell.length_c   1.000
_cell.angle_alpha   90.00
_cell.angle_beta   90.00
_cell.angle_gamma   90.00
#
_symmetry.space_group_name_H-M   'P 1'
#
loop_
_entity.id
_entity.type
_entity.pdbx_description
1 polymer ?
#
loop_
_entity_poly.entity_id
_entity_poly.type
_entity_poly.pdbx_seq_one_letter_code
_entity_poly.pdbx_strand_id
1 'polypeptide(L)'
;MVFFVQVTTTAAMSFLCLSAFDRWACTSQSARIRQLSSIRVARFFFPIPFIFWTLVNIPFLIYSDLVPPMYTCWFTNDLFTRVGTLILSPILTVLLPLVVLILFGLLTYCNIRLVSHIRQQPNQSRMSTWEQQMTRMMLTQTLLSIICTIPRAVYVAYTISINAEATTMSFEQISIILLADSLTISIVSVNFASSFYIFLFSSPRFRQTILMYLTCRFHLRSNQIAPANMLLTATTHTGRQTARNIAHPTIQTERF
;
A
#
# COMPACT_ATOMS: atom_id res chain seq x y z
N MET A 1 -22.50 10.71 3.86
CA MET A 1 -21.19 10.31 4.42
C MET A 1 -20.96 8.81 4.31
N VAL A 2 -21.92 7.96 4.71
CA VAL A 2 -21.81 6.48 4.69
C VAL A 2 -21.39 5.92 3.32
N PHE A 3 -22.01 6.38 2.22
CA PHE A 3 -21.67 5.95 0.86
C PHE A 3 -20.17 6.12 0.52
N PHE A 4 -19.62 7.32 0.74
CA PHE A 4 -18.22 7.60 0.44
C PHE A 4 -17.26 6.77 1.29
N VAL A 5 -17.58 6.56 2.56
CA VAL A 5 -16.78 5.70 3.45
C VAL A 5 -16.79 4.27 2.91
N GLN A 6 -17.95 3.71 2.58
CA GLN A 6 -18.04 2.35 2.05
C GLN A 6 -17.29 2.17 0.73
N VAL A 7 -17.46 3.08 -0.23
CA VAL A 7 -16.76 3.02 -1.52
C VAL A 7 -15.25 3.11 -1.35
N THR A 8 -14.76 4.03 -0.52
CA THR A 8 -13.32 4.22 -0.32
C THR A 8 -12.68 3.07 0.45
N THR A 9 -13.32 2.54 1.49
CA THR A 9 -12.83 1.38 2.25
C THR A 9 -12.77 0.12 1.39
N THR A 10 -13.82 -0.17 0.62
CA THR A 10 -13.87 -1.37 -0.24
C THR A 10 -12.92 -1.28 -1.43
N ALA A 11 -12.77 -0.08 -2.02
CA ALA A 11 -11.75 0.16 -3.03
C ALA A 11 -10.34 -0.02 -2.47
N ALA A 12 -10.06 0.51 -1.27
CA ALA A 12 -8.76 0.36 -0.62
C ALA A 12 -8.40 -1.12 -0.35
N MET A 13 -9.35 -1.93 0.10
CA MET A 13 -9.15 -3.38 0.26
C MET A 13 -8.89 -4.08 -1.07
N SER A 14 -9.56 -3.65 -2.14
CA SER A 14 -9.33 -4.19 -3.47
C SER A 14 -7.94 -3.84 -3.99
N PHE A 15 -7.45 -2.63 -3.73
CA PHE A 15 -6.07 -2.27 -4.06
C PHE A 15 -5.04 -3.07 -3.27
N LEU A 16 -5.34 -3.40 -2.01
CA LEU A 16 -4.49 -4.28 -1.23
C LEU A 16 -4.42 -5.69 -1.87
N CYS A 17 -5.57 -6.22 -2.31
CA CYS A 17 -5.63 -7.50 -3.03
C CYS A 17 -4.87 -7.45 -4.37
N LEU A 18 -5.05 -6.38 -5.15
CA LEU A 18 -4.34 -6.16 -6.40
C LEU A 18 -2.83 -6.00 -6.17
N SER A 19 -2.42 -5.37 -5.06
CA SER A 19 -1.02 -5.28 -4.67
C SER A 19 -0.44 -6.67 -4.34
N ALA A 20 -1.16 -7.50 -3.61
CA ALA A 20 -0.73 -8.88 -3.33
C ALA A 20 -0.61 -9.70 -4.63
N PHE A 21 -1.57 -9.58 -5.54
CA PHE A 21 -1.52 -10.18 -6.86
C PHE A 21 -0.32 -9.68 -7.69
N ASP A 22 -0.09 -8.37 -7.72
CA ASP A 22 1.03 -7.74 -8.41
C ASP A 22 2.37 -8.26 -7.90
N ARG A 23 2.52 -8.40 -6.57
CA ARG A 23 3.72 -8.99 -5.96
C ARG A 23 3.89 -10.46 -6.31
N TRP A 24 2.82 -11.24 -6.31
CA TRP A 24 2.87 -12.63 -6.76
C TRP A 24 3.30 -12.72 -8.23
N ALA A 25 2.73 -11.87 -9.09
CA ALA A 25 3.06 -11.85 -10.51
C ALA A 25 4.52 -11.46 -10.76
N CYS A 26 5.03 -10.45 -10.04
CA CYS A 26 6.44 -10.04 -10.05
C CYS A 26 7.40 -11.19 -9.69
N THR A 27 7.04 -11.98 -8.68
CA THR A 27 7.89 -13.05 -8.13
C THR A 27 7.78 -14.36 -8.91
N SER A 28 6.84 -14.48 -9.85
CA SER A 28 6.66 -15.66 -10.68
C SER A 28 7.82 -15.85 -11.67
N GLN A 29 8.17 -17.12 -11.92
CA GLN A 29 9.21 -17.49 -12.90
C GLN A 29 8.71 -17.34 -14.35
N SER A 30 7.40 -17.38 -14.56
CA SER A 30 6.82 -17.26 -15.90
C SER A 30 6.86 -15.82 -16.39
N ALA A 31 7.54 -15.58 -17.52
CA ALA A 31 7.62 -14.26 -18.15
C ALA A 31 6.23 -13.69 -18.50
N ARG A 32 5.29 -14.55 -18.90
CA ARG A 32 3.90 -14.16 -19.21
C ARG A 32 3.18 -13.62 -17.98
N ILE A 33 3.34 -14.28 -16.83
CA ILE A 33 2.73 -13.85 -15.57
C ILE A 33 3.38 -12.55 -15.10
N ARG A 34 4.72 -12.44 -15.18
CA ARG A 34 5.44 -11.23 -14.81
C ARG A 34 5.03 -10.00 -15.63
N GLN A 35 4.67 -10.20 -16.91
CA GLN A 35 4.18 -9.11 -17.76
C GLN A 35 2.85 -8.50 -17.28
N LEU A 36 2.05 -9.25 -16.50
CA LEU A 36 0.81 -8.74 -15.89
C LEU A 36 1.08 -7.66 -14.84
N SER A 37 2.27 -7.65 -14.23
CA SER A 37 2.72 -6.60 -13.29
C SER A 37 3.27 -5.35 -14.02
N SER A 38 3.12 -5.26 -15.34
CA SER A 38 3.57 -4.07 -16.07
C SER A 38 2.74 -2.83 -15.73
N ILE A 39 3.38 -1.66 -15.72
CA ILE A 39 2.72 -0.38 -15.45
C ILE A 39 1.54 -0.08 -16.38
N ARG A 40 1.57 -0.60 -17.62
CA ARG A 40 0.49 -0.45 -18.60
C ARG A 40 -0.77 -1.19 -18.12
N VAL A 41 -0.59 -2.41 -17.64
CA VAL A 41 -1.66 -3.23 -17.07
C VAL A 41 -2.17 -2.58 -15.78
N ALA A 42 -1.28 -2.16 -14.88
CA ALA A 42 -1.68 -1.50 -13.64
C ALA A 42 -2.55 -0.26 -13.86
N ARG A 43 -2.23 0.59 -14.84
CA ARG A 43 -3.04 1.77 -15.19
C ARG A 43 -4.43 1.43 -15.70
N PHE A 44 -4.57 0.31 -16.42
CA PHE A 44 -5.86 -0.17 -16.89
C PHE A 44 -6.71 -0.74 -15.76
N PHE A 45 -6.11 -1.46 -14.81
CA PHE A 45 -6.81 -2.06 -13.67
C PHE A 45 -7.13 -1.09 -12.54
N PHE A 46 -6.38 0.01 -12.40
CA PHE A 46 -6.56 0.99 -11.33
C PHE A 46 -7.98 1.58 -11.18
N PRO A 47 -8.66 2.04 -12.25
CA PRO A 47 -10.01 2.61 -12.10
C PRO A 47 -11.10 1.55 -11.85
N ILE A 48 -10.84 0.28 -12.15
CA ILE A 48 -11.86 -0.78 -12.13
C ILE A 48 -12.49 -0.96 -10.73
N PRO A 49 -11.71 -1.10 -9.63
CA PRO A 49 -12.29 -1.18 -8.29
C PRO A 49 -13.18 0.00 -7.94
N PHE A 50 -12.75 1.23 -8.25
CA PHE A 50 -13.55 2.43 -7.93
C PHE A 50 -14.90 2.41 -8.64
N ILE A 51 -14.92 2.11 -9.94
CA ILE A 51 -16.16 2.05 -10.73
C ILE A 51 -17.06 0.93 -10.18
N PHE A 52 -16.50 -0.26 -10.00
CA PHE A 52 -17.22 -1.43 -9.48
C PHE A 52 -17.87 -1.14 -8.12
N TRP A 53 -17.11 -0.64 -7.15
CA TRP A 53 -17.63 -0.37 -5.81
C TRP A 53 -18.58 0.82 -5.77
N THR A 54 -18.40 1.82 -6.65
CA THR A 54 -19.39 2.91 -6.79
C THR A 54 -20.73 2.33 -7.18
N LEU A 55 -20.77 1.48 -8.21
CA LEU A 55 -22.01 0.85 -8.70
C LEU A 55 -22.65 -0.08 -7.65
N VAL A 56 -21.85 -0.93 -7.02
CA VAL A 56 -22.33 -1.87 -5.98
C VAL A 56 -22.91 -1.12 -4.77
N ASN A 57 -22.36 0.04 -4.42
CA ASN A 57 -22.81 0.80 -3.27
C ASN A 57 -23.91 1.84 -3.58
N ILE A 58 -24.38 1.98 -4.83
CA ILE A 58 -25.51 2.87 -5.17
C ILE A 58 -26.73 2.67 -4.25
N PRO A 59 -27.14 1.44 -3.91
CA PRO A 59 -28.27 1.24 -3.00
C PRO A 59 -28.12 1.91 -1.63
N PHE A 60 -26.89 2.03 -1.11
CA PHE A 60 -26.63 2.76 0.13
C PHE A 60 -26.95 4.25 0.02
N LEU A 61 -26.92 4.83 -1.18
CA LEU A 61 -27.30 6.22 -1.42
C LEU A 61 -28.82 6.38 -1.46
N ILE A 62 -29.53 5.38 -1.98
CA ILE A 62 -31.00 5.42 -2.19
C ILE A 62 -31.74 5.09 -0.88
N TYR A 63 -31.26 4.10 -0.12
CA TYR A 63 -31.95 3.59 1.06
C TYR A 63 -31.46 4.19 2.39
N SER A 64 -30.47 5.09 2.36
CA SER A 64 -30.05 5.81 3.57
C SER A 64 -30.99 6.99 3.82
N ASP A 65 -31.64 7.00 4.97
CA ASP A 65 -32.49 8.11 5.39
C ASP A 65 -32.16 8.53 6.83
N LEU A 66 -32.60 9.72 7.23
CA LEU A 66 -32.54 10.17 8.62
C LEU A 66 -33.82 9.73 9.34
N VAL A 67 -33.66 8.85 10.33
CA VAL A 67 -34.79 8.32 11.09
C VAL A 67 -34.95 9.12 12.40
N PRO A 68 -36.11 9.78 12.63
CA PRO A 68 -36.44 10.43 13.90
C PRO A 68 -36.60 9.41 15.04
N PRO A 69 -36.45 9.78 16.32
CA PRO A 69 -36.31 11.15 16.86
C PRO A 69 -34.87 11.65 17.03
N MET A 70 -33.88 10.74 17.04
CA MET A 70 -32.47 11.10 17.24
C MET A 70 -31.76 11.52 15.94
N TYR A 71 -32.47 11.51 14.80
CA TYR A 71 -31.92 11.79 13.46
C TYR A 71 -30.68 10.95 13.15
N THR A 72 -30.76 9.65 13.44
CA THR A 72 -29.69 8.70 13.11
C THR A 72 -29.83 8.29 11.65
N CYS A 73 -28.70 8.15 10.95
CA CYS A 73 -28.68 7.65 9.59
C CYS A 73 -28.89 6.13 9.64
N TRP A 74 -30.00 5.66 9.08
CA TRP A 74 -30.36 4.25 9.07
C TRP A 74 -30.92 3.83 7.70
N PHE A 75 -30.95 2.52 7.46
CA PHE A 75 -31.51 1.97 6.24
C PHE A 75 -33.01 1.75 6.39
N THR A 76 -33.81 2.32 5.49
CA THR A 76 -35.27 2.25 5.56
C THR A 76 -35.84 0.92 5.06
N ASN A 77 -35.08 0.17 4.29
CA ASN A 77 -35.53 -1.07 3.66
C ASN A 77 -34.94 -2.31 4.37
N ASP A 78 -35.80 -3.07 5.06
CA ASP A 78 -35.40 -4.27 5.84
C ASP A 78 -34.76 -5.36 4.97
N LEU A 79 -35.27 -5.57 3.75
CA LEU A 79 -34.71 -6.55 2.81
C LEU A 79 -33.29 -6.15 2.39
N PHE A 80 -33.07 -4.87 2.08
CA PHE A 80 -31.76 -4.34 1.75
C PHE A 80 -30.79 -4.46 2.92
N THR A 81 -31.26 -4.16 4.14
CA THR A 81 -30.45 -4.35 5.35
C THR A 81 -30.06 -5.82 5.48
N ARG A 82 -31.01 -6.75 5.48
CA ARG A 82 -30.69 -8.19 5.65
C ARG A 82 -29.76 -8.72 4.58
N VAL A 83 -30.07 -8.51 3.29
CA VAL A 83 -29.27 -9.08 2.20
C VAL A 83 -27.94 -8.34 2.05
N GLY A 84 -27.96 -7.01 2.10
CA GLY A 84 -26.80 -6.17 1.89
C GLY A 84 -25.80 -6.22 3.03
N THR A 85 -26.26 -6.10 4.28
CA THR A 85 -25.37 -6.02 5.45
C THR A 85 -25.02 -7.38 6.04
N LEU A 86 -25.90 -8.39 5.98
CA LEU A 86 -25.62 -9.71 6.58
C LEU A 86 -24.99 -10.71 5.62
N ILE A 87 -25.20 -10.57 4.31
CA ILE A 87 -24.70 -11.55 3.33
C ILE A 87 -23.67 -10.91 2.42
N LEU A 88 -24.07 -9.91 1.64
CA LEU A 88 -23.26 -9.39 0.56
C LEU A 88 -22.00 -8.68 1.08
N SER A 89 -22.16 -7.78 2.05
CA SER A 89 -21.06 -7.01 2.62
C SER A 89 -20.00 -7.91 3.30
N PRO A 90 -20.35 -8.84 4.22
CA PRO A 90 -19.45 -9.84 4.78
C PRO A 90 -18.59 -10.60 3.77
N ILE A 91 -19.24 -11.14 2.74
CA ILE A 91 -18.59 -11.99 1.75
C ILE A 91 -17.63 -11.16 0.92
N LEU A 92 -18.09 -10.00 0.43
CA LEU A 92 -17.33 -9.18 -0.50
C LEU A 92 -16.24 -8.34 0.17
N THR A 93 -16.42 -7.92 1.41
CA THR A 93 -15.51 -6.98 2.10
C THR A 93 -14.57 -7.64 3.10
N VAL A 94 -14.91 -8.84 3.57
CA VAL A 94 -14.10 -9.55 4.58
C VAL A 94 -13.59 -10.88 4.04
N LEU A 95 -14.47 -11.81 3.66
CA LEU A 95 -14.06 -13.16 3.29
C LEU A 95 -13.26 -13.18 1.97
N LEU A 96 -13.79 -12.54 0.93
CA LEU A 96 -13.13 -12.53 -0.38
C LEU A 96 -11.74 -11.88 -0.31
N PRO A 97 -11.56 -10.67 0.27
CA PRO A 97 -10.23 -10.08 0.41
C PRO A 97 -9.30 -10.93 1.26
N LEU A 98 -9.78 -11.51 2.36
CA LEU A 98 -8.97 -12.35 3.24
C LEU A 98 -8.42 -13.59 2.50
N VAL A 99 -9.29 -14.29 1.77
CA VAL A 99 -8.89 -15.47 0.97
C VAL A 99 -7.89 -15.07 -0.11
N VAL A 100 -8.14 -13.97 -0.82
CA VAL A 100 -7.25 -13.46 -1.87
C VAL A 100 -5.88 -13.08 -1.32
N LEU A 101 -5.82 -12.38 -0.17
CA LEU A 101 -4.57 -12.00 0.48
C LEU A 101 -3.79 -13.22 0.99
N ILE A 102 -4.46 -14.20 1.59
CA ILE A 102 -3.83 -15.45 2.02
C ILE A 102 -3.27 -16.20 0.81
N LEU A 103 -4.07 -16.37 -0.24
CA LEU A 103 -3.66 -17.10 -1.43
C LEU A 103 -2.43 -16.47 -2.09
N PHE A 104 -2.50 -15.18 -2.45
CA PHE A 104 -1.37 -14.52 -3.12
C PHE A 104 -0.19 -14.27 -2.18
N GLY A 105 -0.42 -14.08 -0.89
CA GLY A 105 0.64 -14.00 0.12
C GLY A 105 1.44 -15.30 0.20
N LEU A 106 0.76 -16.45 0.29
CA LEU A 106 1.39 -17.77 0.31
C LEU A 106 2.11 -18.07 -1.00
N LEU A 107 1.48 -17.82 -2.15
CA LEU A 107 2.11 -18.05 -3.45
C LEU A 107 3.36 -17.18 -3.64
N THR A 108 3.32 -15.91 -3.20
CA THR A 108 4.50 -15.03 -3.22
C THR A 108 5.61 -15.59 -2.34
N TYR A 109 5.28 -16.07 -1.14
CA TYR A 109 6.24 -16.69 -0.23
C TYR A 109 6.89 -17.95 -0.82
N CYS A 110 6.09 -18.83 -1.42
CA CYS A 110 6.57 -20.05 -2.10
C CYS A 110 7.52 -19.70 -3.26
N ASN A 111 7.15 -18.71 -4.09
CA ASN A 111 7.99 -18.27 -5.20
C ASN A 111 9.34 -17.71 -4.72
N ILE A 112 9.34 -16.90 -3.66
CA ILE A 112 10.58 -16.35 -3.08
C ILE A 112 11.48 -17.47 -2.54
N ARG A 113 10.91 -18.43 -1.79
CA ARG A 113 11.69 -19.57 -1.28
C ARG A 113 12.27 -20.42 -2.41
N LEU A 114 11.47 -20.74 -3.42
CA LEU A 114 11.92 -21.52 -4.57
C LEU A 114 13.06 -20.80 -5.32
N VAL A 115 12.91 -19.50 -5.57
CA VAL A 115 13.96 -18.70 -6.21
C VAL A 115 15.22 -18.61 -5.35
N SER A 116 15.09 -18.48 -4.02
CA SER A 116 16.25 -18.46 -3.12
C SER A 116 17.03 -19.79 -3.11
N HIS A 117 16.33 -20.93 -3.26
CA HIS A 117 16.94 -22.25 -3.30
C HIS A 117 17.69 -22.50 -4.61
N ILE A 118 17.13 -22.05 -5.75
CA ILE A 118 17.75 -22.21 -7.08
C ILE A 118 18.89 -21.20 -7.30
N ARG A 119 18.84 -20.02 -6.67
CA ARG A 119 19.84 -18.93 -6.82
C ARG A 119 21.18 -19.12 -6.12
N GLN A 120 21.53 -20.33 -5.67
CA GLN A 120 22.91 -20.63 -5.28
C GLN A 120 23.90 -20.54 -6.47
N GLN A 121 23.42 -20.32 -7.70
CA GLN A 121 24.26 -20.02 -8.85
C GLN A 121 24.62 -18.51 -8.97
N PRO A 122 25.93 -18.17 -9.06
CA PRO A 122 26.42 -16.78 -8.94
C PRO A 122 26.05 -15.82 -10.09
N ASN A 123 25.47 -16.29 -11.19
CA ASN A 123 25.27 -15.48 -12.41
C ASN A 123 23.83 -15.02 -12.71
N GLN A 124 22.83 -15.35 -11.86
CA GLN A 124 21.41 -15.06 -12.13
C GLN A 124 20.76 -13.97 -11.24
N SER A 125 21.55 -13.21 -10.48
CA SER A 125 21.05 -12.16 -9.58
C SER A 125 20.63 -10.88 -10.32
N ARG A 126 19.49 -10.92 -11.02
CA ARG A 126 18.86 -9.71 -11.59
C ARG A 126 17.63 -9.20 -10.83
N MET A 127 17.26 -9.79 -9.70
CA MET A 127 16.29 -9.11 -8.82
C MET A 127 17.07 -8.07 -8.05
N SER A 128 16.86 -6.81 -8.40
CA SER A 128 17.58 -5.72 -7.73
C SER A 128 17.30 -5.79 -6.23
N THR A 129 18.28 -5.43 -5.40
CA THR A 129 18.07 -5.35 -3.94
C THR A 129 16.84 -4.48 -3.58
N TRP A 130 16.48 -3.55 -4.47
CA TRP A 130 15.28 -2.73 -4.40
C TRP A 130 13.97 -3.55 -4.53
N GLU A 131 13.88 -4.45 -5.51
CA GLU A 131 12.71 -5.32 -5.70
C GLU A 131 12.51 -6.28 -4.52
N GLN A 132 13.60 -6.79 -3.94
CA GLN A 132 13.55 -7.61 -2.72
C GLN A 132 13.02 -6.84 -1.51
N GLN A 133 13.51 -5.61 -1.30
CA GLN A 133 13.04 -4.76 -0.21
C GLN A 133 11.55 -4.42 -0.36
N MET A 134 11.13 -4.04 -1.56
CA MET A 134 9.73 -3.73 -1.87
C MET A 134 8.83 -4.96 -1.64
N THR A 135 9.28 -6.14 -2.06
CA THR A 135 8.53 -7.39 -1.88
C THR A 135 8.40 -7.76 -0.40
N ARG A 136 9.49 -7.67 0.38
CA ARG A 136 9.46 -7.90 1.83
C ARG A 136 8.46 -6.98 2.50
N MET A 137 8.45 -5.71 2.10
CA MET A 137 7.58 -4.72 2.68
C MET A 137 6.09 -5.00 2.40
N MET A 138 5.75 -5.29 1.16
CA MET A 138 4.36 -5.63 0.79
C MET A 138 3.89 -6.92 1.46
N LEU A 139 4.78 -7.90 1.66
CA LEU A 139 4.46 -9.10 2.44
C LEU A 139 4.16 -8.77 3.90
N THR A 140 4.93 -7.88 4.53
CA THR A 140 4.65 -7.42 5.89
C THR A 140 3.30 -6.70 5.98
N GLN A 141 2.98 -5.82 5.02
CA GLN A 141 1.68 -5.14 4.95
C GLN A 141 0.53 -6.14 4.76
N THR A 142 0.72 -7.15 3.90
CA THR A 142 -0.27 -8.22 3.66
C THR A 142 -0.50 -9.03 4.93
N LEU A 143 0.56 -9.44 5.62
CA LEU A 143 0.47 -10.20 6.87
C LEU A 143 -0.24 -9.42 7.96
N LEU A 144 0.11 -8.15 8.15
CA LEU A 144 -0.55 -7.27 9.11
C LEU A 144 -2.04 -7.13 8.77
N SER A 145 -2.36 -6.97 7.48
CA SER A 145 -3.73 -6.85 7.03
C SER A 145 -4.56 -8.10 7.30
N ILE A 146 -3.98 -9.30 7.12
CA ILE A 146 -4.61 -10.57 7.50
C ILE A 146 -4.90 -10.58 9.01
N ILE A 147 -3.91 -10.28 9.85
CA ILE A 147 -4.05 -10.29 11.31
C ILE A 147 -5.15 -9.32 11.76
N CYS A 148 -5.18 -8.10 11.23
CA CYS A 148 -6.18 -7.10 11.58
C CYS A 148 -7.58 -7.42 11.02
N THR A 149 -7.69 -8.23 9.96
CA THR A 149 -8.98 -8.61 9.35
C THR A 149 -9.63 -9.81 10.03
N ILE A 150 -8.85 -10.70 10.66
CA ILE A 150 -9.38 -11.89 11.36
C ILE A 150 -10.42 -11.53 12.44
N PRO A 151 -10.20 -10.56 13.36
CA PRO A 151 -11.20 -10.18 14.36
C PRO A 151 -12.52 -9.75 13.73
N ARG A 152 -12.46 -9.02 12.61
CA ARG A 152 -13.65 -8.61 11.86
C ARG A 152 -14.37 -9.81 11.24
N ALA A 153 -13.63 -10.77 10.67
CA ALA A 153 -14.21 -12.00 10.12
C ALA A 153 -14.93 -12.82 11.19
N VAL A 154 -14.34 -12.96 12.38
CA VAL A 154 -14.95 -13.66 13.52
C VAL A 154 -16.23 -12.95 13.97
N TYR A 155 -16.19 -11.63 14.12
CA TYR A 155 -17.37 -10.84 14.49
C TYR A 155 -18.51 -11.02 13.48
N VAL A 156 -18.21 -10.98 12.19
CA VAL A 156 -19.21 -11.14 11.13
C VAL A 156 -19.81 -12.56 11.11
N ALA A 157 -18.99 -13.60 11.31
CA ALA A 157 -19.49 -14.96 11.44
C ALA A 157 -20.42 -15.12 12.65
N TYR A 158 -20.06 -14.49 13.77
CA TYR A 158 -20.87 -14.47 14.98
C TYR A 158 -22.23 -13.79 14.75
N THR A 159 -22.26 -12.62 14.09
CA THR A 159 -23.52 -11.92 13.82
C THR A 159 -24.43 -12.66 12.85
N ILE A 160 -23.90 -13.30 11.81
CA ILE A 160 -24.69 -14.14 10.90
C ILE A 160 -25.34 -15.30 11.66
N SER A 161 -24.59 -15.94 12.57
CA SER A 161 -25.07 -17.08 13.35
C SER A 161 -26.25 -16.70 14.25
N ILE A 162 -26.16 -15.58 14.97
CA ILE A 162 -27.26 -15.15 15.84
C ILE A 162 -28.50 -14.73 15.05
N ASN A 163 -28.32 -14.05 13.91
CA ASN A 163 -29.44 -13.64 13.07
C ASN A 163 -30.18 -14.86 12.47
N ALA A 164 -29.50 -15.98 12.24
CA ALA A 164 -30.12 -17.21 11.76
C ALA A 164 -31.04 -17.87 12.81
N GLU A 165 -30.75 -17.68 14.09
CA GLU A 165 -31.51 -18.30 15.19
C GLU A 165 -32.76 -17.50 15.61
N ALA A 166 -33.03 -16.34 14.98
CA ALA A 166 -34.16 -15.46 15.29
C ALA A 166 -34.32 -15.13 16.79
N THR A 167 -33.22 -15.16 17.54
CA THR A 167 -33.21 -14.94 18.98
C THR A 167 -33.51 -13.47 19.29
N THR A 168 -34.50 -13.22 20.15
CA THR A 168 -34.76 -11.88 20.70
C THR A 168 -33.56 -11.46 21.54
N MET A 169 -32.74 -10.55 21.02
CA MET A 169 -31.55 -10.05 21.72
C MET A 169 -31.95 -9.16 22.90
N SER A 170 -31.27 -9.33 24.04
CA SER A 170 -31.41 -8.40 25.17
C SER A 170 -30.70 -7.07 24.90
N PHE A 171 -31.08 -6.00 25.61
CA PHE A 171 -30.45 -4.68 25.47
C PHE A 171 -28.94 -4.72 25.76
N GLU A 172 -28.53 -5.55 26.72
CA GLU A 172 -27.12 -5.75 27.07
C GLU A 172 -26.34 -6.40 25.91
N GLN A 173 -26.94 -7.40 25.24
CA GLN A 173 -26.32 -8.06 24.09
C GLN A 173 -26.13 -7.10 22.92
N ILE A 174 -27.12 -6.25 22.63
CA ILE A 174 -27.03 -5.24 21.57
C ILE A 174 -25.87 -4.28 21.85
N SER A 175 -25.72 -3.84 23.10
CA SER A 175 -24.63 -2.93 23.50
C SER A 175 -23.25 -3.55 23.30
N ILE A 176 -23.09 -4.83 23.66
CA ILE A 176 -21.84 -5.59 23.46
C ILE A 176 -21.52 -5.75 21.97
N ILE A 177 -22.53 -6.07 21.15
CA ILE A 177 -22.37 -6.23 19.70
C ILE A 177 -21.91 -4.92 19.05
N LEU A 178 -22.51 -3.78 19.43
CA LEU A 178 -22.11 -2.46 18.90
C LEU A 178 -20.69 -2.07 19.32
N LEU A 179 -20.29 -2.39 20.56
CA LEU A 179 -18.93 -2.16 21.02
C LEU A 179 -17.93 -3.03 20.24
N ALA A 180 -18.25 -4.31 20.03
CA ALA A 180 -17.42 -5.23 19.25
C ALA A 180 -17.31 -4.79 17.77
N ASP A 181 -18.41 -4.30 17.17
CA ASP A 181 -18.41 -3.73 15.82
C ASP A 181 -17.43 -2.55 15.73
N SER A 182 -17.54 -1.60 16.66
CA SER A 182 -16.70 -0.40 16.71
C SER A 182 -15.21 -0.73 16.91
N LEU A 183 -14.92 -1.70 17.79
CA LEU A 183 -13.55 -2.18 18.03
C LEU A 183 -12.97 -2.85 16.78
N THR A 184 -13.72 -3.74 16.13
CA THR A 184 -13.23 -4.43 14.93
C THR A 184 -13.02 -3.47 13.75
N ILE A 185 -13.90 -2.48 13.56
CA ILE A 185 -13.69 -1.42 12.57
C ILE A 185 -12.43 -0.60 12.89
N SER A 186 -12.20 -0.28 14.16
CA SER A 186 -11.01 0.46 14.59
C SER A 186 -9.72 -0.34 14.29
N ILE A 187 -9.71 -1.63 14.59
CA ILE A 187 -8.59 -2.54 14.29
C ILE A 187 -8.32 -2.60 12.79
N VAL A 188 -9.35 -2.75 11.96
CA VAL A 188 -9.20 -2.77 10.50
C VAL A 188 -8.67 -1.43 9.99
N SER A 189 -9.09 -0.32 10.60
CA SER A 189 -8.65 1.03 10.20
C SER A 189 -7.16 1.25 10.42
N VAL A 190 -6.54 0.54 11.38
CA VAL A 190 -5.09 0.55 11.59
C VAL A 190 -4.33 0.10 10.34
N ASN A 191 -4.88 -0.79 9.50
CA ASN A 191 -4.23 -1.22 8.26
C ASN A 191 -3.99 -0.07 7.27
N PHE A 192 -4.87 0.93 7.24
CA PHE A 192 -4.72 2.08 6.36
C PHE A 192 -3.61 3.01 6.86
N ALA A 193 -3.47 3.17 8.18
CA ALA A 193 -2.40 3.94 8.79
C ALA A 193 -1.05 3.20 8.76
N SER A 194 -1.06 1.85 8.87
CA SER A 194 0.15 1.04 9.01
C SER A 194 1.08 1.10 7.81
N SER A 195 0.53 1.31 6.61
CA SER A 195 1.31 1.35 5.37
C SER A 195 2.48 2.34 5.50
N PHE A 196 2.21 3.55 5.98
CA PHE A 196 3.22 4.58 6.19
C PHE A 196 4.33 4.13 7.15
N TYR A 197 3.96 3.56 8.29
CA TYR A 197 4.92 3.10 9.30
C TYR A 197 5.76 1.93 8.79
N ILE A 198 5.16 1.00 8.04
CA ILE A 198 5.89 -0.12 7.44
C ILE A 198 6.89 0.40 6.40
N PHE A 199 6.54 1.40 5.58
CA PHE A 199 7.48 2.06 4.66
C PHE A 199 8.65 2.69 5.44
N LEU A 200 8.36 3.35 6.56
CA LEU A 200 9.35 4.03 7.40
C LEU A 200 10.34 3.06 8.06
N PHE A 201 9.86 1.96 8.66
CA PHE A 201 10.70 1.03 9.42
C PHE A 201 11.43 0.02 8.52
N SER A 202 10.78 -0.48 7.46
CA SER A 202 11.30 -1.61 6.66
C SER A 202 12.44 -1.21 5.70
N SER A 203 12.54 0.07 5.33
CA SER A 203 13.54 0.55 4.37
C SER A 203 14.59 1.46 5.03
N PRO A 204 15.81 0.96 5.31
CA PRO A 204 16.93 1.79 5.75
C PRO A 204 17.25 2.91 4.76
N ARG A 205 17.07 2.64 3.47
CA ARG A 205 17.28 3.60 2.40
C ARG A 205 16.22 4.70 2.37
N PHE A 206 14.95 4.39 2.67
CA PHE A 206 13.92 5.41 2.81
C PHE A 206 14.23 6.37 3.97
N ARG A 207 14.72 5.83 5.10
CA ARG A 207 15.26 6.64 6.20
C ARG A 207 16.45 7.49 5.75
N GLN A 208 17.37 6.95 4.96
CA GLN A 208 18.49 7.72 4.39
C GLN A 208 18.02 8.80 3.41
N THR A 209 16.99 8.56 2.60
CA THR A 209 16.42 9.58 1.70
C THR A 209 15.73 10.69 2.48
N ILE A 210 14.93 10.36 3.51
CA ILE A 210 14.30 11.35 4.38
C ILE A 210 15.37 12.15 5.14
N LEU A 211 16.34 11.47 5.74
CA LEU A 211 17.47 12.12 6.41
C LEU A 211 18.24 12.98 5.42
N MET A 212 18.51 12.52 4.19
CA MET A 212 19.14 13.34 3.16
C MET A 212 18.32 14.60 2.85
N TYR A 213 17.01 14.52 2.66
CA TYR A 213 16.19 15.72 2.43
C TYR A 213 16.18 16.67 3.63
N LEU A 214 16.15 16.14 4.86
CA LEU A 214 16.20 16.94 6.08
C LEU A 214 17.59 17.56 6.29
N THR A 215 18.66 16.77 6.22
CA THR A 215 20.05 17.20 6.40
C THR A 215 20.53 18.09 5.25
N CYS A 216 20.14 17.85 4.00
CA CYS A 216 20.48 18.71 2.86
C CYS A 216 19.78 20.08 2.96
N ARG A 217 18.54 20.14 3.49
CA ARG A 217 17.90 21.42 3.85
C ARG A 217 18.64 22.15 4.98
N PHE A 218 19.23 21.44 5.94
CA PHE A 218 20.05 22.05 6.99
C PHE A 218 21.42 22.51 6.46
N HIS A 219 22.04 21.78 5.54
CA HIS A 219 23.37 22.11 5.01
C HIS A 219 23.32 23.27 3.99
N LEU A 220 22.28 23.35 3.14
CA LEU A 220 22.05 24.49 2.26
C LEU A 220 21.75 25.80 3.01
N ARG A 221 21.26 25.73 4.25
CA ARG A 221 21.04 26.90 5.11
C ARG A 221 22.32 27.38 5.81
N SER A 222 23.36 26.55 5.86
CA SER A 222 24.66 26.89 6.48
C SER A 222 25.68 27.49 5.50
N ASN A 223 25.42 27.43 4.18
CA ASN A 223 26.32 27.92 3.14
C ASN A 223 25.89 29.25 2.50
N GLN A 224 24.99 30.00 3.12
CA GLN A 224 24.70 31.36 2.69
C GLN A 224 25.39 32.40 3.58
N ILE A 225 26.33 33.11 2.93
CA ILE A 225 26.99 34.38 3.27
C ILE A 225 28.27 34.26 4.14
N ALA A 226 29.38 33.96 3.47
CA ALA A 226 30.63 34.68 3.76
C ALA A 226 30.74 35.83 2.74
N PRO A 227 30.79 37.11 3.15
CA PRO A 227 30.95 38.21 2.21
C PRO A 227 32.32 38.14 1.54
N ALA A 228 32.33 38.24 0.21
CA ALA A 228 33.50 38.19 -0.67
C ALA A 228 34.40 39.46 -0.57
N ASN A 229 34.56 40.02 0.62
CA ASN A 229 35.32 41.26 0.86
C ASN A 229 36.44 41.03 1.88
N MET A 230 37.26 40.00 1.70
CA MET A 230 38.47 39.81 2.53
C MET A 230 39.59 39.08 1.76
N LEU A 231 39.74 39.34 0.46
CA LEU A 231 40.83 38.81 -0.37
C LEU A 231 41.37 39.87 -1.34
N LEU A 232 41.50 41.11 -0.85
CA LEU A 232 42.05 42.24 -1.62
C LEU A 232 43.17 42.94 -0.84
N THR A 233 44.05 42.16 -0.20
CA THR A 233 45.27 42.71 0.43
C THR A 233 46.36 41.65 0.67
N ALA A 234 46.58 40.71 -0.25
CA ALA A 234 47.79 39.88 -0.18
C ALA A 234 48.06 39.15 -1.50
N THR A 235 48.48 39.86 -2.55
CA THR A 235 49.42 39.34 -3.59
C THR A 235 49.82 40.49 -4.53
N THR A 236 50.43 41.53 -3.98
CA THR A 236 51.49 42.26 -4.67
C THR A 236 52.79 41.58 -4.29
N HIS A 237 53.29 40.67 -5.13
CA HIS A 237 54.71 40.47 -5.44
C HIS A 237 54.93 39.12 -6.15
N THR A 238 55.80 39.15 -7.16
CA THR A 238 56.35 38.03 -7.96
C THR A 238 55.35 37.41 -8.96
N GLY A 239 55.43 37.60 -10.28
CA GLY A 239 56.54 37.96 -11.15
C GLY A 239 57.19 36.70 -11.74
N ARG A 240 56.99 36.49 -13.05
CA ARG A 240 57.78 35.66 -13.99
C ARG A 240 57.73 34.13 -13.83
N GLN A 241 57.13 33.43 -14.82
CA GLN A 241 57.86 32.63 -15.83
C GLN A 241 56.93 31.79 -16.75
N THR A 242 57.05 32.03 -18.07
CA THR A 242 57.05 31.07 -19.21
C THR A 242 55.97 29.97 -19.29
N ALA A 243 55.00 30.02 -20.21
CA ALA A 243 55.11 29.76 -21.65
C ALA A 243 55.75 28.40 -22.03
N ARG A 244 54.92 27.40 -22.39
CA ARG A 244 55.21 26.41 -23.46
C ARG A 244 54.01 25.50 -23.82
N ASN A 245 53.59 25.61 -25.08
CA ASN A 245 53.12 24.60 -26.06
C ASN A 245 51.95 23.66 -25.68
N ILE A 246 50.79 23.70 -26.34
CA ILE A 246 50.47 23.34 -27.75
C ILE A 246 50.87 21.90 -28.10
N ALA A 247 49.90 20.97 -28.16
CA ALA A 247 49.63 20.09 -29.30
C ALA A 247 48.46 19.09 -29.02
N HIS A 248 47.36 19.26 -29.73
CA HIS A 248 46.44 18.21 -30.24
C HIS A 248 47.00 17.76 -31.62
N PRO A 249 46.40 16.81 -32.38
CA PRO A 249 45.65 15.57 -32.11
C PRO A 249 46.26 14.36 -32.87
N THR A 250 45.77 13.13 -32.67
CA THR A 250 45.82 12.10 -33.74
C THR A 250 44.65 11.12 -33.66
N ILE A 251 44.05 10.93 -34.83
CA ILE A 251 42.94 10.07 -35.22
C ILE A 251 43.52 8.74 -35.74
N GLN A 252 42.94 7.58 -35.39
CA GLN A 252 42.82 6.36 -36.22
C GLN A 252 41.67 5.50 -35.63
N THR A 253 40.48 5.31 -36.25
CA THR A 253 40.07 4.42 -37.37
C THR A 253 40.58 2.97 -37.32
N GLU A 254 39.66 2.02 -37.12
CA GLU A 254 39.44 0.73 -37.84
C GLU A 254 38.30 -0.03 -37.10
N ARG A 255 37.06 -0.12 -37.63
CA ARG A 255 36.50 -1.17 -38.50
C ARG A 255 37.11 -2.57 -38.31
N PHE A 256 36.35 -3.46 -37.68
CA PHE A 256 35.84 -4.73 -38.25
C PHE A 256 34.60 -5.17 -37.48
#